data_AF-A0A365KB81-F1
#
_entry.id   AF-A0A365KB81-F1
#
_cell.length_a   1.000
_cell.length_b   1.000
_cell.length_c   1.000
_cell.angle_alpha   90.00
_cell.angle_beta   90.00
_cell.angle_gamma   90.00
#
_symmetry.space_group_name_H-M   'P 1'
#
loop_
_entity.id
_entity.type
_entity.pdbx_description
1 polymer ?
#
loop_
_entity_poly.entity_id
_entity_poly.type
_entity_poly.pdbx_seq_one_letter_code
_entity_poly.pdbx_strand_id
1 'polypeptide(L)'
;MKVTGRKRKGNCMKFKHIIYLIGAILVFVFATLASWYEGGQLRDISWEWKYSAVFSTWLNGPVNEASDILVIDHFVYAAKFEPLFPLLMAASFLFIVFELSAWLLRDRKTMHIVFLSLMAVGLLLMSAMLLNSPTAGLTLFSGFFGLSGLLTLLLILYRNNKKWMRRAAERTD
;
A
#
# COMPACT_ATOMS: atom_id res chain seq x y z
N MET A 1 -9.50 38.25 -36.28
CA MET A 1 -10.24 37.22 -35.52
C MET A 1 -9.26 36.14 -35.06
N LYS A 2 -8.86 36.12 -33.78
CA LYS A 2 -7.87 35.17 -33.25
C LYS A 2 -8.62 34.11 -32.44
N VAL A 3 -8.86 32.95 -33.04
CA VAL A 3 -9.50 31.82 -32.36
C VAL A 3 -8.49 31.23 -31.39
N THR A 4 -8.65 31.53 -30.10
CA THR A 4 -7.88 30.98 -28.99
C THR A 4 -8.28 29.52 -28.75
N GLY A 5 -7.59 28.60 -29.41
CA GLY A 5 -7.65 27.17 -29.14
C GLY A 5 -7.01 26.82 -27.79
N ARG A 6 -7.73 27.05 -26.69
CA ARG A 6 -7.30 26.70 -25.34
C ARG A 6 -8.27 25.69 -24.71
N LYS A 7 -8.22 24.42 -25.13
CA LYS A 7 -8.86 23.30 -24.41
C LYS A 7 -8.41 21.90 -24.90
N ARG A 8 -7.16 21.51 -24.62
CA ARG A 8 -6.72 20.09 -24.69
C ARG A 8 -5.74 19.64 -23.60
N LYS A 9 -5.45 20.47 -22.58
CA LYS A 9 -4.54 20.08 -21.49
C LYS A 9 -5.18 19.20 -20.40
N GLY A 10 -6.51 19.18 -20.29
CA GLY A 10 -7.22 18.42 -19.25
C GLY A 10 -7.33 16.90 -19.49
N ASN A 11 -7.50 16.46 -20.74
CA ASN A 11 -7.66 15.03 -21.06
C ASN A 11 -6.34 14.25 -21.02
N CYS A 12 -5.22 14.87 -21.42
CA CYS A 12 -3.92 14.19 -21.48
C CYS A 12 -3.41 13.78 -20.08
N MET A 13 -3.64 14.62 -19.06
CA MET A 13 -3.27 14.31 -17.68
C MET A 13 -4.10 13.13 -17.13
N LYS A 14 -5.42 13.11 -17.36
CA LYS A 14 -6.31 12.02 -16.93
C LYS A 14 -5.92 10.67 -17.57
N PHE A 15 -5.55 10.68 -18.85
CA PHE A 15 -5.16 9.46 -19.56
C PHE A 15 -3.88 8.83 -19.00
N LYS A 16 -2.87 9.64 -18.64
CA LYS A 16 -1.63 9.13 -18.01
C LYS A 16 -1.89 8.44 -16.67
N HIS A 17 -2.73 9.04 -15.82
CA HIS A 17 -3.12 8.44 -14.53
C HIS A 17 -3.83 7.09 -14.71
N ILE A 18 -4.69 6.96 -15.73
CA ILE A 18 -5.35 5.69 -16.06
C ILE A 18 -4.33 4.64 -16.51
N ILE A 19 -3.36 5.00 -17.35
CA ILE A 19 -2.30 4.06 -17.78
C ILE A 19 -1.49 3.57 -16.58
N TYR A 20 -1.07 4.47 -15.69
CA TYR A 20 -0.33 4.09 -14.49
C TYR A 20 -1.17 3.19 -13.56
N LEU A 21 -2.46 3.46 -13.42
CA LEU A 21 -3.37 2.63 -12.62
C LEU A 21 -3.50 1.23 -13.22
N ILE A 22 -3.70 1.11 -14.54
CA ILE A 22 -3.77 -0.19 -15.23
C ILE A 22 -2.45 -0.96 -15.05
N GLY A 23 -1.31 -0.30 -15.26
CA GLY A 23 0.01 -0.91 -15.06
C GLY A 23 0.20 -1.40 -13.63
N ALA A 24 -0.18 -0.60 -12.64
CA ALA A 24 -0.10 -0.98 -11.22
C ALA A 24 -1.04 -2.16 -10.89
N ILE A 25 -2.24 -2.21 -11.47
CA ILE A 25 -3.17 -3.34 -11.29
C ILE A 25 -2.59 -4.62 -11.90
N LEU A 26 -1.98 -4.56 -13.09
CA LEU A 26 -1.34 -5.72 -13.70
C LEU A 26 -0.19 -6.25 -12.84
N VAL A 27 0.66 -5.36 -12.34
CA VAL A 27 1.74 -5.72 -11.41
C VAL A 27 1.18 -6.31 -10.13
N PHE A 28 0.11 -5.72 -9.57
CA PHE A 28 -0.55 -6.22 -8.37
C PHE A 28 -1.07 -7.64 -8.58
N VAL A 29 -1.84 -7.89 -9.64
CA VAL A 29 -2.40 -9.21 -9.95
C VAL A 29 -1.29 -10.24 -10.16
N PHE A 30 -0.26 -9.90 -10.94
CA PHE A 30 0.88 -10.79 -11.14
C PHE A 30 1.60 -11.12 -9.83
N ALA A 31 1.90 -10.11 -9.03
CA ALA A 31 2.56 -10.28 -7.73
C ALA A 31 1.70 -11.08 -6.74
N THR A 32 0.37 -10.91 -6.76
CA THR A 32 -0.57 -11.71 -5.97
C THR A 32 -0.53 -13.17 -6.38
N LEU A 33 -0.56 -13.48 -7.68
CA LEU A 33 -0.49 -14.87 -8.15
C LEU A 33 0.84 -15.52 -7.81
N ALA A 34 1.96 -14.81 -8.01
CA ALA A 34 3.29 -15.31 -7.67
C ALA A 34 3.45 -15.52 -6.16
N SER A 35 3.00 -14.56 -5.35
CA SER A 35 3.03 -14.65 -3.89
C SER A 35 2.15 -15.79 -3.37
N TRP A 36 1.00 -16.03 -4.00
CA TRP A 36 0.15 -17.17 -3.67
C TRP A 36 0.83 -18.51 -4.01
N TYR A 37 1.48 -18.59 -5.18
CA TYR A 37 2.24 -19.76 -5.60
C TYR A 37 3.38 -20.09 -4.63
N GLU A 38 4.24 -19.11 -4.31
CA GLU A 38 5.33 -19.29 -3.34
C GLU A 38 4.80 -19.60 -1.93
N GLY A 39 3.70 -18.95 -1.55
CA GLY A 39 2.98 -19.22 -0.31
C GLY A 39 2.39 -20.64 -0.22
N GLY A 40 2.18 -21.29 -1.37
CA GLY A 40 1.77 -22.69 -1.55
C GLY A 40 2.53 -23.68 -0.68
N GLN A 41 3.83 -23.44 -0.54
CA GLN A 41 4.76 -24.32 0.17
C GLN A 41 4.41 -24.51 1.64
N LEU A 42 3.63 -23.59 2.23
CA LEU A 42 3.13 -23.72 3.61
C LEU A 42 2.40 -25.06 3.83
N ARG A 43 1.71 -25.58 2.82
CA ARG A 43 0.95 -26.84 2.91
C ARG A 43 1.84 -28.06 3.11
N ASP A 44 3.09 -27.99 2.66
CA ASP A 44 4.04 -29.11 2.72
C ASP A 44 4.91 -29.07 3.99
N ILE A 45 4.87 -27.96 4.74
CA ILE A 45 5.74 -27.69 5.89
C ILE A 45 4.90 -27.60 7.16
N SER A 46 4.53 -28.76 7.70
CA SER A 46 3.59 -28.86 8.83
C SER A 46 4.04 -28.19 10.13
N TRP A 47 5.33 -28.14 10.41
CA TRP A 47 5.86 -27.48 11.61
C TRP A 47 5.74 -25.95 11.57
N GLU A 48 5.60 -25.35 10.38
CA GLU A 48 5.41 -23.91 10.19
C GLU A 48 3.95 -23.47 10.39
N TRP A 49 2.99 -24.40 10.42
CA TRP A 49 1.57 -24.07 10.55
C TRP A 49 1.27 -23.27 11.82
N LYS A 50 1.93 -23.62 12.94
CA LYS A 50 1.77 -22.90 14.21
C LYS A 50 2.16 -21.41 14.12
N TYR A 51 3.10 -21.07 13.25
CA TYR A 51 3.63 -19.71 13.15
C TYR A 51 3.01 -18.94 11.99
N SER A 52 2.64 -19.62 10.90
CA SER A 52 2.30 -19.02 9.61
C SER A 52 0.83 -19.20 9.23
N ALA A 53 0.12 -20.19 9.79
CA ALA A 53 -1.32 -20.37 9.61
C ALA A 53 -2.15 -19.56 10.63
N VAL A 54 -1.87 -18.26 10.72
CA VAL A 54 -2.44 -17.34 11.72
C VAL A 54 -3.96 -17.21 11.56
N PHE A 55 -4.43 -16.98 10.34
CA PHE A 55 -5.85 -16.76 10.05
C PHE A 55 -6.65 -18.06 10.13
N SER A 56 -6.10 -19.17 9.65
CA SER A 56 -6.70 -20.50 9.80
C SER A 56 -6.87 -20.85 11.27
N THR A 57 -5.82 -20.63 12.08
CA THR A 57 -5.89 -20.88 13.53
C THR A 57 -6.93 -20.01 14.21
N TRP A 58 -7.08 -18.76 13.78
CA TRP A 58 -8.05 -17.83 14.35
C TRP A 58 -9.50 -18.15 13.98
N LEU A 59 -9.76 -18.60 12.74
CA LEU A 59 -11.11 -18.88 12.25
C LEU A 59 -11.58 -20.31 12.51
N ASN A 60 -10.69 -21.29 12.32
CA ASN A 60 -11.03 -22.72 12.34
C ASN A 60 -10.41 -23.45 13.55
N GLY A 61 -9.58 -22.79 14.35
CA GLY A 61 -8.82 -23.43 15.42
C GLY A 61 -7.55 -24.12 14.91
N PRO A 62 -6.88 -24.94 15.75
CA PRO A 62 -5.59 -25.54 15.41
C PRO A 62 -5.64 -26.32 14.09
N VAL A 63 -4.70 -26.01 13.19
CA VAL A 63 -4.56 -26.65 11.88
C VAL A 63 -4.00 -28.06 12.07
N ASN A 64 -4.77 -29.08 11.69
CA ASN A 64 -4.35 -30.49 11.77
C ASN A 64 -4.07 -31.07 10.38
N GLU A 65 -4.72 -30.54 9.34
CA GLU A 65 -4.54 -30.97 7.96
C GLU A 65 -4.21 -29.78 7.05
N ALA A 66 -3.51 -30.04 5.94
CA ALA A 66 -3.15 -29.01 4.96
C ALA A 66 -4.39 -28.40 4.27
N SER A 67 -5.53 -29.10 4.27
CA SER A 67 -6.83 -28.60 3.79
C SER A 67 -7.44 -27.53 4.69
N ASP A 68 -7.05 -27.47 5.97
CA ASP A 68 -7.56 -26.48 6.91
C ASP A 68 -6.93 -25.10 6.69
N ILE A 69 -5.84 -25.05 5.92
CA ILE A 69 -5.05 -23.84 5.66
C ILE A 69 -5.76 -22.97 4.63
N LEU A 70 -6.18 -21.81 5.08
CA LEU A 70 -6.77 -20.75 4.27
C LEU A 70 -5.74 -20.17 3.30
N VAL A 71 -6.24 -19.76 2.14
CA VAL A 71 -5.45 -19.10 1.09
C VAL A 71 -4.74 -17.85 1.62
N ILE A 72 -5.33 -17.14 2.59
CA ILE A 72 -4.72 -15.93 3.16
C ILE A 72 -3.41 -16.22 3.92
N ASP A 73 -3.28 -17.40 4.54
CA ASP A 73 -2.07 -17.78 5.28
C ASP A 73 -0.88 -18.09 4.37
N HIS A 74 -1.16 -18.42 3.11
CA HIS A 74 -0.12 -18.59 2.09
C HIS A 74 0.64 -17.28 1.89
N PHE A 75 -0.06 -16.13 1.89
CA PHE A 75 0.58 -14.82 1.79
C PHE A 75 1.38 -14.46 3.04
N VAL A 76 0.96 -14.93 4.23
CA VAL A 76 1.71 -14.73 5.48
C VAL A 76 3.03 -15.50 5.43
N TYR A 77 2.99 -16.74 4.97
CA TYR A 77 4.20 -17.54 4.76
C TYR A 77 5.13 -16.91 3.73
N ALA A 78 4.61 -16.54 2.55
CA ALA A 78 5.39 -15.88 1.52
C ALA A 78 6.01 -14.57 2.04
N ALA A 79 5.27 -13.75 2.79
CA ALA A 79 5.81 -12.50 3.34
C ALA A 79 6.99 -12.71 4.33
N LYS A 80 7.07 -13.87 4.98
CA LYS A 80 8.17 -14.20 5.90
C LYS A 80 9.40 -14.73 5.19
N PHE A 81 9.21 -15.69 4.27
CA PHE A 81 10.29 -16.48 3.68
C PHE A 81 10.64 -16.10 2.24
N GLU A 82 9.65 -15.67 1.45
CA GLU A 82 9.80 -15.27 0.05
C GLU A 82 9.22 -13.85 -0.19
N PRO A 83 9.79 -12.81 0.45
CA PRO A 83 9.13 -11.51 0.60
C PRO A 83 9.03 -10.70 -0.70
N LEU A 84 9.70 -11.09 -1.78
CA LEU A 84 9.81 -10.27 -2.99
C LEU A 84 8.45 -10.00 -3.64
N PHE A 85 7.67 -11.04 -3.94
CA PHE A 85 6.34 -10.89 -4.52
C PHE A 85 5.31 -10.30 -3.55
N PRO A 86 5.23 -10.72 -2.27
CA PRO A 86 4.47 -10.03 -1.25
C PRO A 86 4.76 -8.52 -1.15
N LEU A 87 6.04 -8.13 -1.22
CA LEU A 87 6.44 -6.73 -1.14
C LEU A 87 6.02 -5.96 -2.39
N LEU A 88 6.18 -6.56 -3.58
CA LEU A 88 5.72 -5.98 -4.84
C LEU A 88 4.18 -5.82 -4.86
N MET A 89 3.47 -6.81 -4.32
CA MET A 89 2.02 -6.77 -4.10
C MET A 89 1.64 -5.61 -3.17
N ALA A 90 2.31 -5.46 -2.02
CA ALA A 90 2.06 -4.37 -1.09
C ALA A 90 2.37 -2.99 -1.70
N ALA A 91 3.47 -2.86 -2.44
CA ALA A 91 3.87 -1.62 -3.09
C ALA A 91 2.90 -1.18 -4.19
N SER A 92 2.51 -2.10 -5.06
CA SER A 92 1.51 -1.84 -6.11
C SER A 92 0.14 -1.53 -5.52
N PHE A 93 -0.27 -2.22 -4.45
CA PHE A 93 -1.50 -1.93 -3.74
C PHE A 93 -1.51 -0.52 -3.14
N LEU A 94 -0.46 -0.12 -2.42
CA LEU A 94 -0.35 1.23 -1.87
C LEU A 94 -0.38 2.29 -2.97
N PHE A 95 0.30 2.04 -4.09
CA PHE A 95 0.26 2.94 -5.24
C PHE A 95 -1.16 3.11 -5.78
N ILE A 96 -1.90 2.01 -5.99
CA ILE A 96 -3.29 2.03 -6.44
C ILE A 96 -4.15 2.84 -5.47
N VAL A 97 -4.02 2.61 -4.16
CA VAL A 97 -4.80 3.32 -3.13
C VAL A 97 -4.48 4.81 -3.10
N PHE A 98 -3.22 5.21 -3.19
CA PHE A 98 -2.83 6.62 -3.25
C PHE A 98 -3.34 7.31 -4.53
N GLU A 99 -3.23 6.65 -5.67
CA GLU A 99 -3.71 7.20 -6.94
C GLU A 99 -5.24 7.32 -6.97
N LEU A 100 -5.93 6.27 -6.49
CA LEU A 100 -7.39 6.24 -6.42
C LEU A 100 -7.92 7.30 -5.44
N SER A 101 -7.30 7.46 -4.27
CA SER A 101 -7.68 8.49 -3.31
C SER A 101 -7.44 9.91 -3.86
N ALA A 102 -6.33 10.13 -4.57
CA ALA A 102 -6.04 11.42 -5.19
C ALA A 102 -7.01 11.75 -6.33
N TRP A 103 -7.51 10.74 -7.04
CA TRP A 103 -8.54 10.90 -8.07
C TRP A 103 -9.93 11.13 -7.48
N LEU A 104 -10.37 10.28 -6.54
CA LEU A 104 -11.70 10.30 -5.92
C LEU A 104 -11.91 11.53 -5.03
N LEU A 105 -10.89 11.94 -4.27
CA LEU A 105 -10.97 13.07 -3.31
C LEU A 105 -10.41 14.37 -3.89
N ARG A 106 -10.25 14.46 -5.22
CA ARG A 106 -9.65 15.62 -5.91
C ARG A 106 -10.34 16.93 -5.56
N ASP A 107 -11.67 16.93 -5.52
CA ASP A 107 -12.47 18.12 -5.27
C ASP A 107 -12.57 18.46 -3.77
N ARG A 108 -12.39 17.47 -2.90
CA ARG A 108 -12.51 17.59 -1.43
C ARG A 108 -11.15 17.56 -0.76
N LYS A 109 -10.38 18.64 -0.93
CA LYS A 109 -8.98 18.76 -0.43
C LYS A 109 -8.81 18.43 1.06
N THR A 110 -9.76 18.83 1.92
CA THR A 110 -9.71 18.51 3.35
C THR A 110 -9.85 17.01 3.60
N MET A 111 -10.82 16.35 2.95
CA MET A 111 -10.98 14.89 3.05
C MET A 111 -9.76 14.13 2.55
N HIS A 112 -9.13 14.60 1.46
CA HIS A 112 -7.90 13.99 0.97
C HIS A 112 -6.75 14.12 1.99
N ILE A 113 -6.61 15.26 2.67
CA ILE A 113 -5.59 15.41 3.73
C ILE A 113 -5.88 14.48 4.91
N VAL A 114 -7.15 14.38 5.34
CA VAL A 114 -7.55 13.46 6.42
C VAL A 114 -7.27 12.00 6.03
N PHE A 115 -7.58 11.62 4.79
CA PHE A 115 -7.26 10.29 4.26
C PHE A 115 -5.75 10.01 4.31
N LEU A 116 -4.92 10.95 3.84
CA LEU A 116 -3.47 10.80 3.87
C LEU A 116 -2.93 10.73 5.30
N SER A 117 -3.51 11.47 6.25
CA SER A 117 -3.11 11.37 7.66
C SER A 117 -3.45 10.02 8.28
N LEU A 118 -4.62 9.47 7.96
CA LEU A 118 -5.01 8.12 8.41
C LEU A 118 -4.08 7.07 7.81
N MET A 119 -3.75 7.19 6.53
CA MET A 119 -2.82 6.28 5.85
C MET A 119 -1.42 6.35 6.46
N ALA A 120 -0.91 7.55 6.73
CA ALA A 120 0.39 7.73 7.35
C ALA A 120 0.46 7.08 8.75
N VAL A 121 -0.56 7.30 9.58
CA VAL A 121 -0.65 6.66 10.90
C VAL A 121 -0.73 5.14 10.75
N GLY A 122 -1.59 4.63 9.86
CA GLY A 122 -1.72 3.19 9.61
C GLY A 122 -0.42 2.54 9.16
N LEU A 123 0.32 3.17 8.24
CA LEU A 123 1.61 2.69 7.77
C LEU A 123 2.67 2.67 8.88
N LEU A 124 2.72 3.71 9.72
CA LEU A 124 3.67 3.76 10.84
C LEU A 124 3.32 2.76 11.94
N LEU A 125 2.02 2.54 12.21
CA LEU A 125 1.57 1.50 13.13
C LEU A 125 1.97 0.11 12.63
N MET A 126 1.72 -0.20 11.35
CA MET A 126 2.13 -1.48 10.75
C MET A 126 3.65 -1.66 10.79
N SER A 127 4.41 -0.60 10.52
CA SER A 127 5.87 -0.61 10.67
C SER A 127 6.26 -0.96 12.10
N ALA A 128 5.71 -0.26 13.10
CA ALA A 128 6.01 -0.46 14.52
C ALA A 128 5.70 -1.89 15.00
N MET A 129 4.59 -2.48 14.55
CA MET A 129 4.24 -3.87 14.90
C MET A 129 5.23 -4.90 14.34
N LEU A 130 5.89 -4.59 13.22
CA LEU A 130 6.81 -5.49 12.52
C LEU A 130 8.29 -5.26 12.85
N LEU A 131 8.65 -4.14 13.51
CA LEU A 131 10.05 -3.74 13.78
C LEU A 131 10.86 -4.78 14.56
N ASN A 132 10.21 -5.57 15.43
CA ASN A 132 10.86 -6.56 16.28
C ASN A 132 10.72 -8.00 15.75
N SER A 133 10.32 -8.18 14.50
CA SER A 133 10.12 -9.51 13.94
C SER A 133 11.46 -10.23 13.72
N PRO A 134 11.58 -11.52 14.11
CA PRO A 134 12.81 -12.31 13.92
C PRO A 134 13.04 -12.74 12.47
N THR A 135 12.06 -12.58 11.59
CA THR A 135 12.15 -13.02 10.18
C THR A 135 12.58 -11.88 9.27
N ALA A 136 13.56 -12.12 8.41
CA ALA A 136 14.08 -11.14 7.46
C ALA A 136 12.98 -10.50 6.59
N GLY A 137 12.01 -11.28 6.12
CA GLY A 137 10.89 -10.77 5.31
C GLY A 137 10.06 -9.72 6.04
N LEU A 138 9.66 -9.98 7.28
CA LEU A 138 8.88 -9.01 8.06
C LEU A 138 9.69 -7.76 8.46
N THR A 139 11.00 -7.88 8.67
CA THR A 139 11.88 -6.71 8.86
C THR A 139 11.89 -5.82 7.61
N LEU A 140 11.96 -6.41 6.40
CA LEU A 140 11.85 -5.67 5.15
C LEU A 140 10.49 -4.97 5.02
N PHE A 141 9.39 -5.64 5.37
CA PHE A 141 8.05 -5.04 5.39
C PHE A 141 7.96 -3.88 6.39
N SER A 142 8.56 -4.01 7.56
CA SER A 142 8.61 -2.94 8.55
C SER A 142 9.29 -1.69 8.00
N GLY A 143 10.46 -1.84 7.37
CA GLY A 143 11.18 -0.74 6.73
C GLY A 143 10.39 -0.10 5.60
N PHE A 144 9.77 -0.92 4.74
CA PHE A 144 8.94 -0.47 3.63
C PHE A 144 7.74 0.37 4.09
N PHE A 145 6.98 -0.10 5.08
CA PHE A 145 5.85 0.64 5.63
C PHE A 145 6.30 1.89 6.39
N GLY A 146 7.41 1.82 7.13
CA GLY A 146 7.96 2.95 7.87
C GLY A 146 8.38 4.08 6.95
N LEU A 147 9.14 3.77 5.90
CA LEU A 147 9.59 4.75 4.91
C LEU A 147 8.38 5.37 4.18
N SER A 148 7.43 4.55 3.75
CA SER A 148 6.21 5.02 3.06
C SER A 148 5.36 5.92 3.96
N GLY A 149 5.22 5.57 5.25
CA GLY A 149 4.53 6.37 6.24
C GLY A 149 5.19 7.74 6.48
N LEU A 150 6.52 7.76 6.65
CA LEU A 150 7.31 8.99 6.79
C LEU A 150 7.20 9.89 5.55
N LEU A 151 7.33 9.32 4.35
CA LEU A 151 7.16 10.06 3.09
C LEU A 151 5.76 10.68 2.99
N THR A 152 4.73 9.93 3.41
CA THR A 152 3.35 10.44 3.41
C THR A 152 3.18 11.60 4.40
N LEU A 153 3.77 11.53 5.59
CA LEU A 153 3.80 12.65 6.54
C LEU A 153 4.51 13.88 5.98
N LEU A 154 5.68 13.70 5.36
CA LEU A 154 6.43 14.80 4.75
C LEU A 154 5.62 15.50 3.65
N LEU A 155 4.88 14.73 2.83
CA LEU A 155 4.00 15.28 1.81
C LEU A 155 2.86 16.12 2.42
N ILE A 156 2.27 15.68 3.54
CA ILE A 156 1.23 16.43 4.25
C ILE A 156 1.80 17.74 4.82
N LEU A 157 2.96 17.68 5.49
CA LEU A 157 3.63 18.84 6.07
C LEU A 157 4.00 19.87 5.00
N TYR A 158 4.58 19.43 3.88
CA TYR A 158 4.89 20.29 2.74
C TYR A 158 3.65 21.01 2.19
N ARG A 159 2.54 20.27 2.01
CA ARG A 159 1.26 20.83 1.55
C ARG A 159 0.70 21.87 2.53
N ASN A 160 0.80 21.60 3.83
CA ASN A 160 0.32 22.51 4.86
C ASN A 160 1.18 23.79 4.93
N ASN A 161 2.51 23.66 4.91
CA ASN A 161 3.43 24.80 4.95
C ASN A 161 3.22 25.75 3.75
N LYS A 162 3.09 25.20 2.54
CA LYS A 162 2.77 26.00 1.34
C LYS A 162 1.42 26.73 1.43
N LYS A 163 0.46 26.22 2.20
CA LYS A 163 -0.82 26.90 2.46
C LYS A 163 -0.65 28.04 3.48
N TRP A 164 0.25 27.90 4.44
CA TRP A 164 0.57 28.96 5.41
C TRP A 164 1.33 30.12 4.75
N MET A 165 2.35 29.84 3.96
CA MET A 165 3.14 30.88 3.27
C MET A 165 2.27 31.77 2.37
N ARG A 166 1.32 31.19 1.63
CA ARG A 166 0.37 31.97 0.81
C ARG A 166 -0.50 32.91 1.65
N ARG A 167 -1.03 32.43 2.78
CA ARG A 167 -1.84 33.23 3.72
C ARG A 167 -1.03 34.28 4.50
N ALA A 168 0.29 34.14 4.54
CA ALA A 168 1.18 35.14 5.13
C ALA A 168 1.45 36.28 4.13
N ALA A 169 1.71 35.95 2.86
CA ALA A 169 1.88 36.93 1.79
C ALA A 169 0.62 37.78 1.55
N GLU A 170 -0.56 37.15 1.55
CA GLU A 170 -1.85 37.87 1.41
C GLU A 170 -2.16 38.84 2.57
N ARG A 171 -1.43 38.78 3.70
CA ARG A 171 -1.61 39.68 4.86
C ARG A 171 -0.65 40.87 4.84
N THR A 172 0.34 40.87 3.96
CA THR A 172 1.37 41.92 3.86
C THR A 172 1.17 42.84 2.66
N ASP A 173 0.20 42.54 1.79
CA ASP A 173 -0.27 43.37 0.68
C ASP A 173 -1.56 44.11 1.08
#